data_AF-A0A965LT70-F1
#
_entry.id   AF-A0A965LT70-F1
#
_cell.length_a   1.000
_cell.length_b   1.000
_cell.length_c   1.000
_cell.angle_alpha   90.00
_cell.angle_beta   90.00
_cell.angle_gamma   90.00
#
_symmetry.space_group_name_H-M   'P 1'
#
loop_
_entity.id
_entity.type
_entity.pdbx_description
1 polymer ?
#
loop_
_entity_poly.entity_id
_entity_poly.type
_entity_poly.pdbx_seq_one_letter_code
_entity_poly.pdbx_strand_id
1 'polypeptide(L)'
;MNPAEIKRLLAVAEDMNMQRSGRPEAFLLQYIAWEALKIRILIAGMVHKGLTVKDAKKILKAEQVWNQGNYKKVFKKYFGSYPSNAKGMGKYFNAGEELDRLRHAFVHGTSRVGPESYRKASSKLIEIFEADWGWLLSEMLKSDKPIDPMNRLHRVKR
;
A
#
# COMPACT_ATOMS: atom_id res chain seq x y z
N MET A 1 -7.92 -7.63 0.56
CA MET A 1 -6.80 -8.54 0.84
C MET A 1 -6.49 -8.55 2.32
N ASN A 2 -6.31 -9.73 2.91
CA ASN A 2 -5.82 -9.91 4.28
C ASN A 2 -4.27 -9.90 4.31
N PRO A 3 -3.60 -9.81 5.48
CA PRO A 3 -2.14 -9.75 5.52
C PRO A 3 -1.44 -11.00 5.00
N ALA A 4 -2.03 -12.18 5.21
CA ALA A 4 -1.45 -13.44 4.75
C ALA A 4 -1.41 -13.51 3.21
N GLU A 5 -2.45 -13.00 2.56
CA GLU A 5 -2.49 -12.86 1.09
C GLU A 5 -1.42 -11.88 0.58
N ILE A 6 -1.24 -10.72 1.25
CA ILE A 6 -0.17 -9.77 0.89
C ILE A 6 1.20 -10.46 1.01
N LYS A 7 1.47 -11.11 2.15
CA LYS A 7 2.73 -11.85 2.37
C LYS A 7 2.95 -12.95 1.34
N ARG A 8 1.90 -13.68 0.97
CA ARG A 8 1.96 -14.71 -0.07
C ARG A 8 2.33 -14.11 -1.43
N LEU A 9 1.70 -12.99 -1.83
CA LEU A 9 2.03 -12.33 -3.10
C LEU A 9 3.48 -11.87 -3.14
N LEU A 10 3.99 -11.33 -2.04
CA LEU A 10 5.39 -10.91 -1.93
C LEU A 10 6.35 -12.09 -2.03
N ALA A 11 6.07 -13.20 -1.34
CA ALA A 11 6.89 -14.41 -1.43
C ALA A 11 6.93 -15.00 -2.85
N VAL A 12 5.80 -15.01 -3.56
CA VAL A 12 5.75 -15.45 -4.96
C VAL A 12 6.56 -14.50 -5.86
N ALA A 13 6.46 -13.20 -5.65
CA ALA A 13 7.23 -12.22 -6.42
C ALA A 13 8.74 -12.32 -6.15
N GLU A 14 9.13 -12.62 -4.91
CA GLU A 14 10.52 -12.84 -4.52
C GLU A 14 11.11 -14.07 -5.22
N ASP A 15 10.40 -15.21 -5.18
CA ASP A 15 10.80 -16.43 -5.88
C ASP A 15 10.94 -16.19 -7.40
N MET A 16 10.00 -15.46 -8.01
CA MET A 16 10.09 -15.06 -9.43
C MET A 16 11.34 -14.21 -9.73
N ASN A 17 11.68 -13.27 -8.85
CA ASN A 17 12.86 -12.41 -8.99
C ASN A 17 14.16 -13.21 -8.83
N MET A 18 14.19 -14.21 -7.95
CA MET A 18 15.34 -15.11 -7.76
C MET A 18 15.56 -16.02 -8.97
N GLN A 19 14.48 -16.57 -9.54
CA GLN A 19 14.57 -17.50 -10.66
C GLN A 19 14.92 -16.82 -11.99
N ARG A 20 14.38 -15.62 -12.24
CA ARG A 20 14.56 -14.88 -13.50
C ARG A 20 14.58 -13.38 -13.21
N SER A 21 15.77 -12.81 -13.12
CA SER A 21 15.98 -11.43 -12.66
C SER A 21 15.22 -10.39 -13.50
N GLY A 22 14.26 -9.67 -12.90
CA GLY A 22 13.62 -8.49 -13.51
C GLY A 22 12.37 -8.76 -14.34
N ARG A 23 11.61 -9.80 -13.99
CA ARG A 23 10.31 -10.09 -14.63
C ARG A 23 9.26 -9.02 -14.30
N PRO A 24 8.58 -8.45 -15.30
CA PRO A 24 7.49 -7.51 -15.07
C PRO A 24 6.35 -8.08 -14.21
N GLU A 25 6.15 -9.40 -14.25
CA GLU A 25 5.14 -10.11 -13.46
C GLU A 25 5.44 -10.02 -11.97
N ALA A 26 6.71 -10.16 -11.56
CA ALA A 26 7.11 -10.02 -10.17
C ALA A 26 6.81 -8.59 -9.66
N PHE A 27 7.14 -7.59 -10.46
CA PHE A 27 6.79 -6.19 -10.18
C PHE A 27 5.28 -6.00 -10.04
N LEU A 28 4.47 -6.57 -10.93
CA LEU A 28 3.01 -6.47 -10.85
C LEU A 28 2.46 -7.07 -9.56
N LEU A 29 2.95 -8.24 -9.14
CA LEU A 29 2.50 -8.87 -7.90
C LEU A 29 2.82 -8.00 -6.68
N GLN A 30 4.02 -7.40 -6.64
CA GLN A 30 4.40 -6.45 -5.59
C GLN A 30 3.56 -5.17 -5.64
N TYR A 31 3.24 -4.67 -6.84
CA TYR A 31 2.40 -3.49 -7.00
C TYR A 31 0.95 -3.75 -6.52
N ILE A 32 0.39 -4.92 -6.81
CA ILE A 32 -0.92 -5.34 -6.28
C ILE A 32 -0.89 -5.43 -4.75
N ALA A 33 0.18 -5.99 -4.20
CA ALA A 33 0.40 -6.02 -2.75
C ALA A 33 0.46 -4.59 -2.17
N TRP A 34 1.03 -3.63 -2.88
CA TRP A 34 1.13 -2.23 -2.45
C TRP A 34 -0.23 -1.55 -2.44
N GLU A 35 -1.04 -1.73 -3.49
CA GLU A 35 -2.44 -1.26 -3.51
C GLU A 35 -3.24 -1.84 -2.33
N ALA A 36 -3.06 -3.13 -2.04
CA ALA A 36 -3.69 -3.76 -0.90
C ALA A 36 -3.24 -3.16 0.45
N LEU A 37 -1.95 -2.89 0.63
CA LEU A 37 -1.42 -2.24 1.83
C LEU A 37 -1.99 -0.84 2.03
N LYS A 38 -2.07 -0.01 0.99
CA LYS A 38 -2.71 1.33 1.05
C LYS A 38 -4.13 1.26 1.59
N ILE A 39 -4.94 0.34 1.06
CA ILE A 39 -6.31 0.13 1.55
C ILE A 39 -6.31 -0.29 3.02
N ARG A 40 -5.37 -1.13 3.45
CA ARG A 40 -5.25 -1.53 4.85
C ARG A 40 -4.83 -0.39 5.77
N ILE A 41 -3.93 0.50 5.33
CA ILE A 41 -3.57 1.73 6.05
C ILE A 41 -4.82 2.59 6.30
N LEU A 42 -5.64 2.82 5.28
CA LEU A 42 -6.92 3.52 5.43
C LEU A 42 -7.83 2.85 6.46
N ILE A 43 -8.03 1.53 6.36
CA ILE A 43 -8.89 0.79 7.29
C ILE A 43 -8.34 0.88 8.72
N ALA A 44 -7.04 0.66 8.91
CA ALA A 44 -6.41 0.69 10.22
C ALA A 44 -6.58 2.07 10.88
N GLY A 45 -6.33 3.14 10.13
CA GLY A 45 -6.54 4.49 10.65
C GLY A 45 -8.01 4.82 10.91
N MET A 46 -8.95 4.35 10.08
CA MET A 46 -10.39 4.53 10.33
C MET A 46 -10.83 3.80 11.61
N VAL A 47 -10.32 2.58 11.83
CA VAL A 47 -10.59 1.80 13.03
C VAL A 47 -10.02 2.48 14.26
N HIS A 48 -8.82 3.05 14.16
CA HIS A 48 -8.23 3.85 15.23
C HIS A 48 -9.10 5.06 15.58
N LYS A 49 -9.73 5.70 14.58
CA LYS A 49 -10.71 6.78 14.77
C LYS A 49 -12.09 6.30 15.24
N GLY A 50 -12.23 5.03 15.62
CA GLY A 50 -13.41 4.49 16.28
C GLY A 50 -14.44 3.81 15.36
N LEU A 51 -14.13 3.63 14.07
CA LEU A 51 -14.98 2.85 13.16
C LEU A 51 -14.78 1.35 13.36
N THR A 52 -15.78 0.55 13.01
CA THR A 52 -15.56 -0.89 12.89
C THR A 52 -14.88 -1.22 11.56
N VAL A 53 -14.18 -2.35 11.48
CA VAL A 53 -13.59 -2.85 10.22
C VAL A 53 -14.68 -3.03 9.14
N LYS A 54 -15.89 -3.43 9.54
CA LYS A 54 -17.02 -3.62 8.62
C LYS A 54 -17.48 -2.29 8.03
N ASP A 55 -17.62 -1.26 8.86
CA ASP A 55 -18.05 0.07 8.42
C ASP A 55 -16.99 0.74 7.55
N ALA A 56 -15.72 0.65 7.94
CA ALA A 56 -14.61 1.13 7.14
C ALA A 56 -14.63 0.49 5.73
N LYS A 57 -14.75 -0.84 5.63
CA LYS A 57 -14.88 -1.53 4.33
C LYS A 57 -16.11 -1.08 3.53
N LYS A 58 -17.25 -0.87 4.19
CA LYS A 58 -18.48 -0.40 3.53
C LYS A 58 -18.29 1.00 2.93
N ILE A 59 -17.68 1.91 3.68
CA ILE A 59 -17.35 3.27 3.23
C ILE A 59 -16.38 3.22 2.05
N LEU A 60 -15.28 2.49 2.19
CA LEU A 60 -14.27 2.37 1.12
C LEU A 60 -14.86 1.81 -0.18
N LYS A 61 -15.77 0.84 -0.08
CA LYS A 61 -16.49 0.29 -1.24
C LYS A 61 -17.41 1.34 -1.88
N ALA A 62 -18.17 2.08 -1.08
CA ALA A 62 -19.08 3.11 -1.57
C ALA A 62 -18.34 4.27 -2.25
N GLU A 63 -17.19 4.66 -1.71
CA GLU A 63 -16.34 5.75 -2.21
C GLU A 63 -15.43 5.31 -3.36
N GLN A 64 -15.47 4.04 -3.77
CA GLN A 64 -14.69 3.49 -4.90
C GLN A 64 -13.18 3.76 -4.80
N VAL A 65 -12.58 3.47 -3.63
CA VAL A 65 -11.17 3.82 -3.34
C VAL A 65 -10.12 3.04 -4.13
N TRP A 66 -10.53 2.16 -5.05
CA TRP A 66 -9.64 1.61 -6.08
C TRP A 66 -9.21 2.66 -7.11
N ASN A 67 -9.95 3.77 -7.22
CA ASN A 67 -9.51 4.95 -7.98
C ASN A 67 -8.57 5.80 -7.11
N GLN A 68 -7.38 6.13 -7.61
CA GLN A 68 -6.37 6.91 -6.87
C GLN A 68 -6.87 8.30 -6.43
N GLY A 69 -7.68 8.97 -7.25
CA GLY A 69 -8.29 10.26 -6.91
C GLY A 69 -9.25 10.14 -5.73
N ASN A 70 -10.09 9.09 -5.73
CA ASN A 70 -11.00 8.82 -4.62
C ASN A 70 -10.24 8.38 -3.36
N TYR A 71 -9.20 7.56 -3.50
CA TYR A 71 -8.31 7.21 -2.40
C TYR A 71 -7.76 8.46 -1.71
N LYS A 72 -7.18 9.41 -2.47
CA LYS A 72 -6.65 10.68 -1.95
C LYS A 72 -7.72 11.50 -1.24
N LYS A 73 -8.93 11.61 -1.82
CA LYS A 73 -10.07 12.33 -1.23
C LYS A 73 -10.51 11.71 0.09
N VAL A 74 -10.73 10.39 0.12
CA VAL A 74 -11.14 9.67 1.32
C VAL A 74 -10.05 9.76 2.40
N PHE A 75 -8.78 9.62 2.03
CA PHE A 75 -7.70 9.75 2.98
C PHE A 75 -7.71 11.14 3.63
N LYS A 76 -7.75 12.23 2.84
CA LYS A 76 -7.83 13.59 3.38
C LYS A 76 -9.07 13.81 4.25
N LYS A 77 -10.23 13.30 3.83
CA LYS A 77 -11.50 13.38 4.57
C LYS A 77 -11.38 12.79 5.99
N TYR A 78 -10.72 11.64 6.12
CA TYR A 78 -10.62 10.96 7.42
C TYR A 78 -9.38 11.34 8.22
N PHE A 79 -8.29 11.76 7.59
CA PHE A 79 -7.00 11.99 8.25
C PHE A 79 -6.51 13.44 8.23
N GLY A 80 -7.21 14.35 7.55
CA GLY A 80 -6.89 15.77 7.46
C GLY A 80 -5.80 16.11 6.43
N SER A 81 -4.89 15.18 6.15
CA SER A 81 -3.84 15.32 5.13
C SER A 81 -3.60 14.01 4.39
N TYR A 82 -2.92 14.08 3.23
CA TYR A 82 -2.51 12.90 2.48
C TYR A 82 -1.10 12.45 2.91
N PRO A 83 -0.78 11.14 2.98
CA PRO A 83 0.48 10.66 3.53
C PRO A 83 1.73 11.15 2.80
N SER A 84 1.64 11.52 1.51
CA SER A 84 2.74 12.15 0.78
C SER A 84 3.34 13.36 1.50
N ASN A 85 2.51 14.03 2.31
CA ASN A 85 2.86 15.24 3.04
C ASN A 85 3.22 14.95 4.51
N ALA A 86 3.09 13.70 4.96
CA ALA A 86 3.42 13.29 6.32
C ALA A 86 4.91 12.97 6.41
N LYS A 87 5.56 13.45 7.48
CA LYS A 87 6.94 13.10 7.81
C LYS A 87 7.05 11.58 7.97
N GLY A 88 8.12 10.98 7.45
CA GLY A 88 8.33 9.53 7.47
C GLY A 88 7.57 8.75 6.39
N MET A 89 6.23 8.89 6.32
CA MET A 89 5.40 8.13 5.36
C MET A 89 5.49 8.64 3.92
N GLY A 90 5.76 9.95 3.74
CA GLY A 90 5.66 10.60 2.44
C GLY A 90 6.57 9.99 1.38
N LYS A 91 7.81 9.61 1.75
CA LYS A 91 8.75 9.00 0.79
C LYS A 91 8.22 7.69 0.19
N TYR A 92 7.57 6.85 1.00
CA TYR A 92 7.04 5.56 0.55
C TYR A 92 5.80 5.73 -0.33
N PHE A 93 4.92 6.66 0.02
CA PHE A 93 3.75 6.97 -0.80
C PHE A 93 4.15 7.59 -2.13
N ASN A 94 5.10 8.54 -2.14
CA ASN A 94 5.60 9.14 -3.37
C ASN A 94 6.28 8.10 -4.26
N ALA A 95 7.13 7.25 -3.68
CA ALA A 95 7.76 6.14 -4.40
C ALA A 95 6.71 5.22 -5.04
N GLY A 96 5.67 4.81 -4.30
CA GLY A 96 4.60 3.98 -4.84
C GLY A 96 3.78 4.66 -5.96
N GLU A 97 3.58 5.98 -5.89
CA GLU A 97 2.88 6.75 -6.94
C GLU A 97 3.71 6.88 -8.22
N GLU A 98 5.04 7.05 -8.11
CA GLU A 98 5.93 7.05 -9.28
C GLU A 98 5.84 5.75 -10.09
N LEU A 99 5.60 4.62 -9.39
CA LEU A 99 5.52 3.30 -10.00
C LEU A 99 4.22 3.06 -10.78
N ASP A 100 3.18 3.86 -10.58
CA ASP A 100 1.92 3.70 -11.33
C ASP A 100 2.12 3.91 -12.83
N ARG A 101 3.01 4.82 -13.23
CA ARG A 101 3.35 5.03 -14.65
C ARG A 101 3.99 3.78 -15.25
N LEU A 102 4.86 3.10 -14.50
CA LEU A 102 5.51 1.87 -14.93
C LEU A 102 4.52 0.70 -15.03
N ARG A 103 3.58 0.62 -14.07
CA ARG A 103 2.46 -0.33 -14.11
C ARG A 103 1.53 -0.07 -15.29
N HIS A 104 1.20 1.19 -15.58
CA HIS A 104 0.43 1.55 -16.77
C HIS A 104 1.17 1.14 -18.04
N ALA A 105 2.45 1.47 -18.15
CA ALA A 105 3.28 1.13 -19.29
C ALA A 105 3.31 -0.38 -19.57
N PHE A 106 3.42 -1.20 -18.52
CA PHE A 106 3.36 -2.66 -18.66
C PHE A 106 1.99 -3.16 -19.11
N VAL A 107 0.92 -2.76 -18.41
CA VAL A 107 -0.45 -3.24 -18.66
C VAL A 107 -0.93 -2.87 -20.07
N HIS A 108 -0.52 -1.71 -20.59
CA HIS A 108 -0.92 -1.24 -21.92
C HIS A 108 0.10 -1.60 -23.02
N GLY A 109 1.13 -2.41 -22.71
CA GLY A 109 2.05 -2.94 -23.71
C GLY A 109 2.96 -1.89 -24.36
N THR A 110 3.29 -0.79 -23.67
CA THR A 110 4.22 0.20 -24.24
C THR A 110 5.63 -0.41 -24.34
N SER A 111 6.13 -0.53 -25.57
CA SER A 111 7.32 -1.31 -25.96
C SER A 111 8.68 -0.73 -25.51
N ARG A 112 8.72 0.33 -24.69
CA ARG A 112 9.95 1.07 -24.37
C ARG A 112 10.51 0.82 -22.96
N VAL A 113 9.89 -0.05 -22.16
CA VAL A 113 10.35 -0.30 -20.78
C VAL A 113 11.19 -1.56 -20.74
N GLY A 114 12.47 -1.42 -20.37
CA GLY A 114 13.38 -2.55 -20.22
C GLY A 114 13.24 -3.29 -18.87
N PRO A 115 13.72 -4.54 -18.77
CA PRO A 115 13.70 -5.34 -17.52
C PRO A 115 14.32 -4.64 -16.30
N GLU A 116 15.35 -3.83 -16.53
CA GLU A 116 16.05 -3.08 -15.46
C GLU A 116 15.12 -2.06 -14.76
N SER A 117 14.18 -1.47 -15.47
CA SER A 117 13.18 -0.56 -14.87
C SER A 117 12.28 -1.30 -13.89
N TYR A 118 11.86 -2.53 -14.22
CA TYR A 118 11.05 -3.38 -13.34
C TYR A 118 11.84 -3.87 -12.14
N ARG A 119 13.13 -4.18 -12.31
CA ARG A 119 14.03 -4.53 -11.20
C ARG A 119 14.15 -3.39 -10.19
N LYS A 120 14.47 -2.18 -10.65
CA LYS A 120 14.55 -0.98 -9.79
C LYS A 120 13.23 -0.68 -9.09
N ALA A 121 12.11 -0.83 -9.79
CA ALA A 121 10.79 -0.66 -9.22
C ALA A 121 10.47 -1.71 -8.14
N SER A 122 10.88 -2.96 -8.37
CA SER A 122 10.73 -4.04 -7.40
C SER A 122 11.54 -3.76 -6.13
N SER A 123 12.77 -3.28 -6.26
CA SER A 123 13.59 -2.85 -5.10
C SER A 123 12.93 -1.72 -4.31
N LYS A 124 12.34 -0.71 -4.99
CA LYS A 124 11.57 0.35 -4.30
C LYS A 124 10.36 -0.21 -3.55
N LEU A 125 9.65 -1.18 -4.13
CA LEU A 125 8.51 -1.82 -3.46
C LEU A 125 8.94 -2.63 -2.25
N ILE A 126 10.08 -3.32 -2.31
CA ILE A 126 10.66 -4.02 -1.16
C ILE A 126 10.93 -3.04 -0.01
N GLU A 127 11.58 -1.90 -0.28
CA GLU A 127 11.82 -0.86 0.74
C GLU A 127 10.50 -0.36 1.37
N ILE A 128 9.45 -0.20 0.56
CA ILE A 128 8.10 0.15 1.04
C ILE A 128 7.57 -0.92 2.01
N PHE A 129 7.77 -2.22 1.76
CA PHE A 129 7.27 -3.29 2.62
C PHE A 129 8.12 -3.54 3.87
N GLU A 130 9.40 -3.18 3.86
CA GLU A 130 10.30 -3.26 5.02
C GLU A 130 10.11 -2.09 6.00
N ALA A 131 9.38 -1.04 5.58
CA ALA A 131 9.07 0.08 6.44
C ALA A 131 8.27 -0.34 7.69
N ASP A 132 8.56 0.27 8.84
CA ASP A 132 7.79 0.09 10.06
C ASP A 132 6.45 0.85 9.97
N TRP A 133 5.49 0.24 9.29
CA TRP A 133 4.15 0.79 9.12
C TRP A 133 3.39 0.95 10.44
N GLY A 134 3.72 0.16 11.46
CA GLY A 134 3.15 0.27 12.79
C GLY A 134 3.52 1.60 13.44
N TRP A 135 4.81 1.91 13.45
CA TRP A 135 5.33 3.18 13.96
C TRP A 135 4.89 4.37 13.10
N LEU A 136 5.07 4.28 11.78
CA LEU A 136 4.76 5.35 10.83
C LEU A 136 3.28 5.79 10.91
N LEU A 137 2.37 4.82 10.95
CA LEU A 137 0.93 5.11 11.05
C LEU A 137 0.57 5.67 12.43
N SER A 138 1.18 5.16 13.50
CA SER A 138 0.99 5.70 14.84
C SER A 138 1.48 7.14 14.99
N GLU A 139 2.64 7.49 14.42
CA GLU A 139 3.12 8.87 14.39
C GLU A 139 2.14 9.79 13.65
N MET A 140 1.69 9.40 12.45
CA MET A 140 0.74 10.19 11.67
C MET A 140 -0.58 10.40 12.42
N LEU A 141 -1.03 9.40 13.17
CA LEU A 141 -2.30 9.43 13.92
C LEU A 141 -2.15 9.97 15.34
N LYS A 142 -0.93 10.30 15.79
CA LYS A 142 -0.62 10.69 17.18
C LYS A 142 -1.14 9.65 18.18
N SER A 143 -0.90 8.37 17.90
CA SER A 143 -1.35 7.27 18.74
C SER A 143 -0.24 6.76 19.66
N ASP A 144 -0.58 6.57 20.94
CA ASP A 144 0.31 5.98 21.94
C ASP A 144 0.53 4.47 21.76
N LYS A 145 -0.22 3.82 20.86
CA LYS A 145 -0.11 2.39 20.58
C LYS A 145 0.30 2.17 19.11
N PRO A 146 1.17 1.20 18.80
CA PRO A 146 1.48 0.83 17.42
C PRO A 146 0.22 0.41 16.64
N ILE A 147 0.01 0.99 15.46
CA ILE A 147 -1.12 0.70 14.57
C ILE A 147 -0.57 0.04 13.33
N ASP A 148 -0.39 -1.28 13.39
CA ASP A 148 0.18 -2.03 12.27
C ASP A 148 -0.90 -2.47 11.27
N PRO A 149 -0.93 -1.91 10.04
CA PRO A 149 -1.87 -2.33 9.01
C PRO A 149 -1.61 -3.78 8.55
N MET A 150 -0.43 -4.34 8.76
CA MET A 150 -0.06 -5.73 8.41
C MET A 150 -0.43 -6.75 9.48
N ASN A 151 -0.93 -6.31 10.65
CA ASN A 151 -1.49 -7.20 11.67
C ASN A 151 -3.00 -7.37 11.53
N ARG A 152 -3.54 -8.35 12.27
CA ARG A 152 -5.00 -8.53 12.38
C ARG A 152 -5.57 -7.32 13.11
N LEU A 153 -6.47 -6.58 12.44
CA LEU A 153 -7.14 -5.44 13.04
C LEU A 153 -8.21 -5.95 14.00
N HIS A 154 -7.96 -5.80 15.30
CA HIS A 154 -8.90 -6.15 16.36
C HIS A 154 -9.84 -4.97 16.63
N ARG A 155 -11.03 -5.28 17.17
CA ARG A 155 -11.96 -4.26 17.64
C ARG A 155 -11.30 -3.54 18.82
N VAL A 156 -11.19 -2.22 18.77
CA VAL A 156 -10.88 -1.44 19.98
C VAL A 156 -12.08 -1.66 20.91
N LYS A 157 -11.88 -2.36 22.03
CA LYS A 157 -12.88 -2.38 23.10
C LYS A 157 -12.95 -0.94 23.60
N ARG A 158 -14.11 -0.30 23.40
CA ARG A 158 -14.44 0.98 24.05
C ARG A 158 -14.63 0.72 25.55
#